data_AF-A0A5T3ENH7-F1
#
_entry.id   AF-A0A5T3ENH7-F1
#
_cell.length_a   1.000
_cell.length_b   1.000
_cell.length_c   1.000
_cell.angle_alpha   90.00
_cell.angle_beta   90.00
_cell.angle_gamma   90.00
#
_symmetry.space_group_name_H-M   'P 1'
#
loop_
_entity.id
_entity.type
_entity.pdbx_description
1 polymer ?
#
loop_
_entity_poly.entity_id
_entity_poly.type
_entity_poly.pdbx_seq_one_letter_code
_entity_poly.pdbx_strand_id
1 'polypeptide(L)'
;MQITNILIWQIDSTLRNLELKENKVNVITGDSGKGKSSILAIIDYCLLSSSSDGISKTNVDNFVNWYGIRLSINGKYFTICRKATHFEEDDLVYFDKNGDIPQIPINNIKKDVLKEHLNYEFGINSSLKIPYGGRFIQQGSKVSYRYFIPHCFIDQTTLTSSEHLYSKISDLKTRERIDRTFDMALGSENAETMIMRTRLEELQRNLARIEYKQSASKDSYFNFESEIESLYDRACYFGLISENRKNEPTVSDKLENLKAIVNYKDINEIPAINERTKIEKELFLLKKEL
;
A
#
# COMPACT_ATOMS: atom_id res chain seq x y z
N MET A 1 4.91 -16.29 -21.56
CA MET A 1 3.52 -16.63 -21.92
C MET A 1 3.30 -16.29 -23.38
N GLN A 2 2.62 -17.15 -24.14
CA GLN A 2 2.14 -16.84 -25.50
C GLN A 2 0.69 -17.30 -25.65
N ILE A 3 -0.14 -16.52 -26.33
CA ILE A 3 -1.51 -16.92 -26.65
C ILE A 3 -1.47 -17.61 -28.00
N THR A 4 -2.02 -18.83 -28.07
CA THR A 4 -2.03 -19.64 -29.29
C THR A 4 -3.38 -19.66 -29.96
N ASN A 5 -4.46 -19.56 -29.19
CA ASN A 5 -5.81 -19.53 -29.75
C ASN A 5 -6.69 -18.55 -29.00
N ILE A 6 -7.55 -17.87 -29.74
CA ILE A 6 -8.72 -17.15 -29.21
C ILE A 6 -9.95 -17.89 -29.71
N LEU A 7 -10.83 -18.26 -28.79
CA LEU A 7 -11.91 -19.21 -29.00
C LEU A 7 -13.24 -18.53 -28.68
N ILE A 8 -14.22 -18.67 -29.57
CA ILE A 8 -15.56 -18.13 -29.37
C ILE A 8 -16.56 -19.22 -29.75
N TRP A 9 -17.31 -19.70 -28.76
CA TRP A 9 -18.42 -20.63 -28.99
C TRP A 9 -19.71 -19.83 -29.15
N GLN A 10 -20.32 -19.94 -30.31
CA GLN A 10 -21.57 -19.25 -30.63
C GLN A 10 -22.79 -20.01 -30.08
N ILE A 11 -23.95 -19.36 -30.05
CA ILE A 11 -25.21 -19.97 -29.59
C ILE A 11 -25.61 -21.18 -30.45
N ASP A 12 -25.31 -21.14 -31.74
CA ASP A 12 -25.52 -22.26 -32.68
C ASP A 12 -24.50 -23.40 -32.51
N SER A 13 -23.72 -23.39 -31.44
CA SER A 13 -22.66 -24.36 -31.12
C SER A 13 -21.49 -24.38 -32.11
N THR A 14 -21.39 -23.39 -33.00
CA THR A 14 -20.20 -23.23 -33.85
C THR A 14 -19.03 -22.67 -33.03
N LEU A 15 -17.86 -23.27 -33.22
CA LEU A 15 -16.61 -22.76 -32.66
C LEU A 15 -15.90 -21.90 -33.70
N ARG A 16 -15.71 -20.62 -33.40
CA ARG A 16 -14.75 -19.78 -34.10
C ARG A 16 -13.41 -19.87 -33.38
N ASN A 17 -12.43 -20.47 -34.07
CA ASN A 17 -11.07 -20.62 -33.57
C ASN A 17 -10.14 -19.70 -34.37
N LEU A 18 -9.61 -18.67 -33.70
CA LEU A 18 -8.55 -17.84 -34.23
C LEU A 18 -7.21 -18.35 -33.71
N GLU A 19 -6.47 -19.02 -34.58
CA GLU A 19 -5.13 -19.56 -34.28
C GLU A 19 -4.04 -18.51 -34.52
N LEU A 20 -3.14 -18.39 -33.54
CA LEU A 20 -1.98 -17.52 -33.56
C LEU A 20 -0.72 -18.38 -33.60
N LYS A 21 0.26 -17.97 -34.42
CA LYS A 21 1.54 -18.64 -34.51
C LYS A 21 2.44 -18.20 -33.36
N GLU A 22 2.88 -19.17 -32.56
CA GLU A 22 3.88 -18.97 -31.51
C GLU A 22 5.19 -18.42 -32.07
N ASN A 23 5.89 -17.62 -31.25
CA ASN A 23 7.17 -16.98 -31.59
C ASN A 23 7.15 -16.19 -32.91
N LYS A 24 5.97 -15.69 -33.32
CA LYS A 24 5.80 -14.87 -34.52
C LYS A 24 4.96 -13.64 -34.22
N VAL A 25 5.14 -12.62 -35.07
CA VAL A 25 4.24 -11.47 -35.10
C VAL A 25 2.96 -11.91 -35.82
N ASN A 26 1.84 -11.85 -35.10
CA ASN A 26 0.53 -12.15 -35.65
C ASN A 26 -0.19 -10.83 -35.97
N VAL A 27 -0.66 -10.68 -37.20
CA VAL A 27 -1.37 -9.48 -37.65
C VAL A 27 -2.82 -9.84 -37.93
N ILE A 28 -3.74 -9.19 -37.23
CA ILE A 28 -5.18 -9.40 -37.38
C ILE A 28 -5.77 -8.18 -38.09
N THR A 29 -6.26 -8.39 -39.31
CA THR A 29 -6.83 -7.34 -40.16
C THR A 29 -8.34 -7.50 -40.31
N GLY A 30 -9.01 -6.42 -40.71
CA GLY A 30 -10.45 -6.41 -40.98
C GLY A 30 -10.99 -4.98 -41.05
N ASP A 31 -12.26 -4.80 -41.36
CA ASP A 31 -12.87 -3.46 -41.43
C ASP A 31 -13.04 -2.83 -40.04
N SER A 32 -13.22 -1.50 -40.01
CA SER A 32 -13.55 -0.78 -38.78
C SER A 32 -14.88 -1.29 -38.18
N GLY A 33 -14.97 -1.32 -36.85
CA GLY A 33 -16.19 -1.72 -36.14
C GLY A 33 -16.51 -3.23 -36.14
N LYS A 34 -15.69 -4.08 -36.78
CA LYS A 34 -15.92 -5.54 -36.85
C LYS A 34 -15.45 -6.33 -35.62
N GLY A 35 -15.18 -5.66 -34.49
CA GLY A 35 -14.84 -6.33 -33.22
C GLY A 35 -13.35 -6.65 -33.01
N LYS A 36 -12.43 -6.12 -33.84
CA LYS A 36 -10.97 -6.26 -33.64
C LYS A 36 -10.54 -5.77 -32.25
N SER A 37 -11.08 -4.64 -31.80
CA SER A 37 -10.77 -4.07 -30.49
C SER A 37 -11.27 -4.94 -29.31
N SER A 38 -12.27 -5.80 -29.54
CA SER A 38 -12.78 -6.73 -28.53
C SER A 38 -11.81 -7.86 -28.21
N ILE A 39 -10.82 -8.13 -29.06
CA ILE A 39 -9.90 -9.27 -28.89
C ILE A 39 -9.11 -9.15 -27.59
N LEU A 40 -8.52 -7.97 -27.31
CA LEU A 40 -7.78 -7.74 -26.07
C LEU A 40 -8.70 -7.86 -24.85
N ALA A 41 -9.95 -7.39 -24.95
CA ALA A 41 -10.93 -7.51 -23.87
C ALA A 41 -11.34 -8.97 -23.63
N ILE A 42 -11.49 -9.78 -24.68
CA ILE A 42 -11.76 -11.23 -24.56
C ILE A 42 -10.60 -11.94 -23.86
N ILE A 43 -9.37 -11.62 -24.23
CA ILE A 43 -8.18 -12.17 -23.58
C ILE A 43 -8.14 -11.77 -22.10
N ASP A 44 -8.28 -10.47 -21.80
CA ASP A 44 -8.30 -9.94 -20.43
C ASP A 44 -9.42 -10.59 -19.59
N TYR A 45 -10.60 -10.76 -20.19
CA TYR A 45 -11.75 -11.44 -19.60
C TYR A 45 -11.43 -12.90 -19.27
N CYS A 46 -10.92 -13.69 -20.23
CA CYS A 46 -10.56 -15.08 -19.99
C CYS A 46 -9.43 -15.24 -18.97
N LEU A 47 -8.51 -14.27 -18.89
CA LEU A 47 -7.52 -14.12 -17.83
C LEU A 47 -8.11 -13.55 -16.52
N LEU A 48 -9.35 -13.91 -16.19
CA LEU A 48 -10.03 -13.61 -14.93
C LEU A 48 -10.14 -12.12 -14.57
N SER A 49 -10.31 -11.24 -15.57
CA SER A 49 -10.71 -9.85 -15.29
C SER A 49 -12.05 -9.80 -14.56
N SER A 50 -12.18 -8.86 -13.63
CA SER A 50 -13.42 -8.55 -12.92
C SER A 50 -14.41 -7.75 -13.76
N SER A 51 -13.96 -7.14 -14.86
CA SER A 51 -14.85 -6.48 -15.81
C SER A 51 -14.70 -7.06 -17.21
N SER A 52 -15.77 -6.97 -17.98
CA SER A 52 -15.84 -7.32 -19.40
C SER A 52 -15.88 -6.09 -20.30
N ASP A 53 -15.47 -4.93 -19.78
CA ASP A 53 -15.46 -3.68 -20.52
C ASP A 53 -14.60 -3.81 -21.79
N GLY A 54 -15.16 -3.38 -22.92
CA GLY A 54 -14.52 -3.51 -24.23
C GLY A 54 -14.99 -4.73 -25.04
N ILE A 55 -15.69 -5.70 -24.43
CA ILE A 55 -16.42 -6.71 -25.19
C ILE A 55 -17.74 -6.08 -25.68
N SER A 56 -17.86 -5.87 -26.99
CA SER A 56 -19.05 -5.25 -27.58
C SER A 56 -20.30 -6.11 -27.35
N LYS A 57 -21.15 -5.65 -26.42
CA LYS A 57 -22.41 -6.32 -26.04
C LYS A 57 -23.38 -6.44 -27.23
N THR A 58 -23.49 -5.38 -28.03
CA THR A 58 -24.45 -5.29 -29.14
C THR A 58 -24.06 -6.12 -30.37
N ASN A 59 -22.76 -6.27 -30.66
CA ASN A 59 -22.31 -6.91 -31.91
C ASN A 59 -21.79 -8.33 -31.75
N VAL A 60 -21.33 -8.70 -30.54
CA VAL A 60 -20.64 -9.98 -30.32
C VAL A 60 -21.30 -10.75 -29.18
N ASP A 61 -21.52 -10.12 -28.02
CA ASP A 61 -21.84 -10.88 -26.81
C ASP A 61 -23.18 -11.62 -26.86
N ASN A 62 -24.22 -11.02 -27.45
CA ASN A 62 -25.56 -11.63 -27.53
C ASN A 62 -25.63 -12.90 -28.41
N PHE A 63 -24.58 -13.24 -29.16
CA PHE A 63 -24.54 -14.40 -30.05
C PHE A 63 -23.52 -15.46 -29.60
N VAL A 64 -22.95 -15.31 -28.41
CA VAL A 64 -21.84 -16.11 -27.89
C VAL A 64 -22.25 -16.80 -26.60
N ASN A 65 -21.98 -18.10 -26.49
CA ASN A 65 -22.15 -18.83 -25.24
C ASN A 65 -20.89 -18.75 -24.36
N TRP A 66 -19.71 -18.86 -24.99
CA TRP A 66 -18.42 -18.87 -24.28
C TRP A 66 -17.34 -18.11 -25.04
N TYR A 67 -16.49 -17.45 -24.28
CA TYR A 67 -15.17 -17.01 -24.72
C TYR A 67 -14.11 -17.92 -24.14
N GLY A 68 -13.04 -18.15 -24.88
CA GLY A 68 -11.89 -18.84 -24.34
C GLY A 68 -10.59 -18.43 -25.00
N ILE A 69 -9.51 -18.83 -24.34
CA ILE A 69 -8.16 -18.69 -24.85
C ILE A 69 -7.41 -19.99 -24.60
N ARG A 70 -6.52 -20.31 -25.53
CA ARG A 70 -5.45 -21.30 -25.32
C ARG A 70 -4.13 -20.55 -25.26
N LEU A 71 -3.33 -20.86 -24.24
CA LEU A 71 -2.08 -20.17 -23.98
C LEU A 71 -1.00 -21.15 -23.54
N SER A 72 0.25 -20.77 -23.82
CA SER A 72 1.46 -21.48 -23.44
C SER A 72 2.18 -20.71 -22.33
N ILE A 73 2.44 -21.38 -21.20
CA ILE A 73 3.27 -20.89 -20.10
C ILE A 73 4.36 -21.93 -19.85
N ASN A 74 5.62 -21.51 -19.94
CA ASN A 74 6.78 -22.37 -19.69
C ASN A 74 6.75 -23.69 -20.50
N GLY A 75 6.25 -23.64 -21.74
CA GLY A 75 6.13 -24.81 -22.62
C GLY A 75 4.93 -25.73 -22.36
N LYS A 76 4.10 -25.44 -21.34
CA LYS A 76 2.84 -26.14 -21.09
C LYS A 76 1.67 -25.37 -21.68
N TYR A 77 0.70 -26.08 -22.24
CA TYR A 77 -0.52 -25.49 -22.77
C TYR A 77 -1.64 -25.53 -21.75
N PHE A 78 -2.45 -24.49 -21.77
CA PHE A 78 -3.62 -24.32 -20.91
C PHE A 78 -4.77 -23.77 -21.75
N THR A 79 -5.98 -24.28 -21.52
CA THR A 79 -7.21 -23.72 -22.10
C THR A 79 -8.08 -23.17 -20.99
N ILE A 80 -8.51 -21.93 -21.11
CA ILE A 80 -9.41 -21.28 -20.15
C ILE A 80 -10.61 -20.75 -20.93
N CYS A 81 -11.82 -21.09 -20.48
CA CYS A 81 -13.05 -20.55 -21.05
C CYS A 81 -13.98 -19.99 -19.97
N ARG A 82 -14.63 -18.88 -20.30
CA ARG A 82 -15.64 -18.20 -19.49
C ARG A 82 -16.92 -18.05 -20.29
N LYS A 83 -18.06 -18.16 -19.62
CA LYS A 83 -19.37 -17.85 -20.23
C LYS A 83 -19.40 -16.41 -20.74
N ALA A 84 -20.23 -16.15 -21.73
CA ALA A 84 -20.45 -14.79 -22.22
C ALA A 84 -21.04 -13.87 -21.13
N THR A 85 -20.93 -12.57 -21.33
CA THR A 85 -21.08 -11.60 -20.22
C THR A 85 -22.54 -11.27 -19.90
N HIS A 86 -23.46 -11.65 -20.77
CA HIS A 86 -24.90 -11.53 -20.58
C HIS A 86 -25.50 -12.68 -19.75
N PHE A 87 -24.75 -13.77 -19.52
CA PHE A 87 -25.12 -14.75 -18.50
C PHE A 87 -24.86 -14.17 -17.10
N GLU A 88 -25.60 -14.63 -16.10
CA GLU A 88 -25.32 -14.29 -14.70
C GLU A 88 -23.86 -14.62 -14.36
N GLU A 89 -23.25 -13.79 -13.53
CA GLU A 89 -21.86 -14.01 -13.11
C GLU A 89 -21.73 -15.33 -12.39
N ASP A 90 -21.17 -16.31 -13.09
CA ASP A 90 -20.88 -17.63 -12.54
C ASP A 90 -19.47 -17.62 -11.95
N ASP A 91 -19.30 -18.12 -10.72
CA ASP A 91 -18.00 -18.30 -10.08
C ASP A 91 -17.19 -19.44 -10.70
N LEU A 92 -17.83 -20.26 -11.53
CA LEU A 92 -17.19 -21.35 -12.23
C LEU A 92 -16.74 -20.94 -13.63
N VAL A 93 -15.66 -21.59 -14.07
CA VAL A 93 -15.07 -21.47 -15.40
C VAL A 93 -14.70 -22.87 -15.91
N TYR A 94 -14.43 -22.97 -17.21
CA TYR A 94 -13.79 -24.15 -17.77
C TYR A 94 -12.28 -23.94 -17.79
N PHE A 95 -11.55 -24.95 -17.35
CA PHE A 95 -10.10 -25.01 -17.40
C PHE A 95 -9.63 -26.39 -17.82
N ASP A 96 -8.72 -26.44 -18.79
CA ASP A 96 -7.98 -27.63 -19.14
C ASP A 96 -6.47 -27.42 -18.94
N LYS A 97 -5.87 -28.32 -18.18
CA LYS A 97 -4.45 -28.27 -17.77
C LYS A 97 -3.48 -28.75 -18.84
N ASN A 98 -3.97 -29.46 -19.86
CA ASN A 98 -3.18 -29.95 -20.99
C ASN A 98 -3.32 -29.03 -22.21
N GLY A 99 -4.26 -28.09 -22.16
CA GLY A 99 -4.55 -27.17 -23.25
C GLY A 99 -5.43 -27.79 -24.33
N ASP A 100 -6.25 -28.79 -23.98
CA ASP A 100 -7.23 -29.35 -24.89
C ASP A 100 -8.36 -28.33 -25.15
N ILE A 101 -8.82 -28.25 -26.40
CA ILE A 101 -9.93 -27.38 -26.79
C ILE A 101 -11.21 -28.23 -26.82
N PRO A 102 -12.18 -27.97 -25.93
CA PRO A 102 -13.39 -28.76 -25.87
C PRO A 102 -14.31 -28.45 -27.06
N GLN A 103 -15.15 -29.42 -27.46
CA GLN A 103 -16.23 -29.14 -28.40
C GLN A 103 -17.22 -28.12 -27.82
N ILE A 104 -17.63 -28.33 -26.56
CA ILE A 104 -18.47 -27.40 -25.80
C ILE A 104 -17.89 -27.30 -24.37
N PRO A 105 -17.55 -26.10 -23.87
CA PRO A 105 -17.01 -25.94 -22.53
C PRO A 105 -18.07 -26.25 -21.46
N ILE A 106 -17.64 -26.90 -20.38
CA ILE A 106 -18.47 -27.17 -19.20
C ILE A 106 -17.72 -26.70 -17.97
N ASN A 107 -18.37 -25.91 -17.12
CA ASN A 107 -17.79 -25.41 -15.88
C ASN A 107 -17.21 -26.56 -15.04
N ASN A 108 -15.93 -26.45 -14.66
CA ASN A 108 -15.22 -27.51 -13.95
C ASN A 108 -14.33 -27.00 -12.79
N ILE A 109 -14.10 -25.69 -12.69
CA ILE A 109 -13.26 -25.12 -11.63
C ILE A 109 -13.78 -23.74 -11.20
N LYS A 110 -13.58 -23.38 -9.93
CA LYS A 110 -13.85 -22.03 -9.43
C LYS A 110 -12.78 -21.04 -9.89
N LYS A 111 -13.16 -19.79 -10.19
CA LYS A 111 -12.26 -18.69 -10.58
C LYS A 111 -11.10 -18.51 -9.60
N ASP A 112 -11.36 -18.52 -8.30
CA ASP A 112 -10.31 -18.31 -7.29
C ASP A 112 -9.28 -19.45 -7.26
N VAL A 113 -9.73 -20.69 -7.43
CA VAL A 113 -8.83 -21.86 -7.49
C VAL A 113 -7.97 -21.80 -8.75
N LEU A 114 -8.58 -21.47 -9.90
CA LEU A 114 -7.85 -21.25 -11.14
C LEU A 114 -6.83 -20.10 -11.01
N LYS A 115 -7.20 -19.02 -10.32
CA LYS A 115 -6.32 -17.87 -10.11
C LYS A 115 -5.08 -18.25 -9.32
N GLU A 116 -5.20 -19.04 -8.25
CA GLU A 116 -4.04 -19.54 -7.49
C GLU A 116 -3.19 -20.50 -8.34
N HIS A 117 -3.82 -21.37 -9.15
CA HIS A 117 -3.09 -22.23 -10.07
C HIS A 117 -2.28 -21.43 -11.11
N LEU A 118 -2.89 -20.39 -11.71
CA LEU A 118 -2.20 -19.52 -12.64
C LEU A 118 -1.08 -18.73 -11.95
N ASN A 119 -1.30 -18.19 -10.75
CA ASN A 119 -0.22 -17.53 -9.99
C ASN A 119 1.00 -18.46 -9.86
N TYR A 120 0.79 -19.73 -9.54
CA TYR A 120 1.86 -20.72 -9.44
C TYR A 120 2.58 -20.95 -10.79
N GLU A 121 1.85 -21.17 -11.88
CA GLU A 121 2.46 -21.36 -13.21
C GLU A 121 3.20 -20.12 -13.72
N PHE A 122 2.79 -18.91 -13.31
CA PHE A 122 3.51 -17.66 -13.55
C PHE A 122 4.69 -17.42 -12.60
N GLY A 123 5.01 -18.34 -11.69
CA GLY A 123 6.11 -18.22 -10.74
C GLY A 123 5.86 -17.23 -9.60
N ILE A 124 4.60 -16.86 -9.38
CA ILE A 124 4.21 -15.97 -8.29
C ILE A 124 3.90 -16.83 -7.07
N ASN A 125 4.90 -16.97 -6.20
CA ASN A 125 4.78 -17.74 -4.97
C ASN A 125 3.67 -17.18 -4.08
N SER A 126 2.86 -18.06 -3.49
CA SER A 126 1.77 -17.72 -2.57
C SER A 126 2.23 -17.03 -1.28
N SER A 127 3.53 -17.10 -0.97
CA SER A 127 4.22 -16.39 0.10
C SER A 127 4.52 -14.93 -0.24
N LEU A 128 4.40 -14.53 -1.51
CA LEU A 128 4.66 -13.17 -1.97
C LEU A 128 3.50 -12.25 -1.57
N LYS A 129 3.55 -11.84 -0.32
CA LYS A 129 2.64 -10.87 0.27
C LYS A 129 3.26 -9.49 0.16
N ILE A 130 2.44 -8.52 -0.22
CA ILE A 130 2.81 -7.13 -0.28
C ILE A 130 3.08 -6.67 1.16
N PRO A 131 4.31 -6.30 1.51
CA PRO A 131 4.66 -6.13 2.91
C PRO A 131 4.11 -4.82 3.50
N TYR A 132 3.69 -3.83 2.68
CA TYR A 132 2.94 -2.63 3.11
C TYR A 132 1.76 -2.32 2.24
N GLY A 133 0.67 -1.91 2.88
CA GLY A 133 -0.49 -1.39 2.17
C GLY A 133 -0.18 -0.02 1.57
N GLY A 134 -0.66 0.21 0.35
CA GLY A 134 -0.86 1.55 -0.18
C GLY A 134 -2.32 1.93 -0.10
N ARG A 135 -2.73 2.93 -0.89
CA ARG A 135 -4.06 3.51 -0.82
C ARG A 135 -5.15 2.54 -1.31
N PHE A 136 -4.83 1.70 -2.31
CA PHE A 136 -5.78 0.77 -2.92
C PHE A 136 -5.40 -0.70 -2.74
N ILE A 137 -4.17 -1.00 -2.33
CA ILE A 137 -3.69 -2.35 -2.10
C ILE A 137 -3.30 -2.49 -0.64
N GLN A 138 -3.94 -3.43 0.07
CA GLN A 138 -3.74 -3.60 1.50
C GLN A 138 -2.43 -4.32 1.83
N GLN A 139 -1.93 -4.06 3.04
CA GLN A 139 -0.80 -4.79 3.60
C GLN A 139 -1.14 -6.28 3.70
N GLY A 140 -0.18 -7.13 3.38
CA GLY A 140 -0.35 -8.59 3.42
C GLY A 140 -1.13 -9.16 2.23
N SER A 141 -1.59 -8.34 1.29
CA SER A 141 -2.29 -8.83 0.10
C SER A 141 -1.34 -9.61 -0.81
N LYS A 142 -1.83 -10.71 -1.39
CA LYS A 142 -1.04 -11.52 -2.31
C LYS A 142 -0.87 -10.78 -3.65
N VAL A 143 0.35 -10.76 -4.18
CA VAL A 143 0.55 -10.37 -5.57
C VAL A 143 -0.07 -11.44 -6.46
N SER A 144 -0.69 -11.00 -7.56
CA SER A 144 -1.32 -11.90 -8.53
C SER A 144 -0.73 -11.63 -9.91
N TYR A 145 -0.72 -12.65 -10.77
CA TYR A 145 -0.29 -12.52 -12.17
C TYR A 145 -1.03 -11.39 -12.91
N ARG A 146 -2.26 -11.11 -12.49
CA ARG A 146 -3.08 -9.99 -12.95
C ARG A 146 -2.39 -8.62 -12.85
N TYR A 147 -1.44 -8.44 -11.93
CA TYR A 147 -0.73 -7.16 -11.78
C TYR A 147 0.25 -6.94 -12.95
N PHE A 148 0.66 -8.02 -13.62
CA PHE A 148 1.57 -8.00 -14.76
C PHE A 148 0.87 -7.79 -16.10
N ILE A 149 -0.44 -8.03 -16.16
CA ILE A 149 -1.24 -7.92 -17.40
C ILE A 149 -1.13 -6.55 -18.09
N PRO A 150 -1.17 -5.40 -17.38
CA PRO A 150 -0.99 -4.09 -18.02
C PRO A 150 0.35 -3.92 -18.75
N HIS A 151 1.40 -4.66 -18.35
CA HIS A 151 2.69 -4.65 -19.04
C HIS A 151 2.69 -5.48 -20.33
N CYS A 152 1.66 -6.31 -20.56
CA CYS A 152 1.53 -7.16 -21.74
C CYS A 152 0.61 -6.58 -22.82
N PHE A 153 -0.22 -5.58 -22.50
CA PHE A 153 -1.24 -5.07 -23.41
C PHE A 153 -1.12 -3.57 -23.64
N ILE A 154 -1.15 -3.20 -24.92
CA ILE A 154 -1.30 -1.84 -25.38
C ILE A 154 -2.62 -1.78 -26.15
N ASP A 155 -3.58 -1.01 -25.62
CA ASP A 155 -4.85 -0.78 -26.30
C ASP A 155 -4.74 0.41 -27.28
N GLN A 156 -5.81 0.60 -28.07
CA GLN A 156 -5.85 1.66 -29.07
C GLN A 156 -5.68 3.05 -28.44
N THR A 157 -6.30 3.29 -27.27
CA THR A 157 -6.22 4.57 -26.57
C THR A 157 -4.80 4.90 -26.13
N THR A 158 -4.09 3.90 -25.60
CA THR A 158 -2.70 4.02 -25.16
C THR A 158 -1.77 4.23 -26.35
N LEU A 159 -1.98 3.50 -27.44
CA LEU A 159 -1.17 3.62 -28.66
C LEU A 159 -1.22 5.04 -29.26
N THR A 160 -2.37 5.71 -29.16
CA THR A 160 -2.55 7.08 -29.67
C THR A 160 -2.18 8.18 -28.68
N SER A 161 -1.91 7.84 -27.41
CA SER A 161 -1.63 8.82 -26.36
C SER A 161 -0.19 9.28 -26.40
N SER A 162 0.04 10.58 -26.24
CA SER A 162 1.37 11.15 -25.98
C SER A 162 1.76 11.15 -24.51
N GLU A 163 0.79 11.01 -23.60
CA GLU A 163 0.98 11.30 -22.18
C GLU A 163 1.31 10.06 -21.34
N HIS A 164 0.88 8.87 -21.79
CA HIS A 164 0.88 7.67 -20.95
C HIS A 164 1.28 6.41 -21.73
N LEU A 165 2.08 5.56 -21.09
CA LEU A 165 2.60 4.31 -21.68
C LEU A 165 1.70 3.08 -21.42
N TYR A 166 0.89 3.11 -20.36
CA TYR A 166 0.10 1.96 -19.93
C TYR A 166 -1.40 2.16 -20.13
N SER A 167 -2.09 1.05 -20.44
CA SER A 167 -3.54 1.00 -20.51
C SER A 167 -4.18 1.18 -19.13
N LYS A 168 -5.39 1.76 -19.11
CA LYS A 168 -6.21 1.96 -17.90
C LYS A 168 -5.50 2.71 -16.76
N ILE A 169 -4.54 3.59 -17.06
CA ILE A 169 -3.75 4.32 -16.03
C ILE A 169 -4.58 5.31 -15.20
N SER A 170 -5.78 5.69 -15.68
CA SER A 170 -6.75 6.48 -14.93
C SER A 170 -7.31 5.73 -13.73
N ASP A 171 -7.30 4.40 -13.73
CA ASP A 171 -7.58 3.60 -12.55
C ASP A 171 -6.39 3.61 -11.61
N LEU A 172 -6.54 4.33 -10.49
CA LEU A 172 -5.52 4.46 -9.46
C LEU A 172 -5.05 3.10 -8.92
N LYS A 173 -5.93 2.09 -8.87
CA LYS A 173 -5.56 0.74 -8.45
C LYS A 173 -4.63 0.08 -9.46
N THR A 174 -4.90 0.24 -10.75
CA THR A 174 -4.04 -0.27 -11.83
C THR A 174 -2.70 0.44 -11.84
N ARG A 175 -2.69 1.77 -11.65
CA ARG A 175 -1.44 2.54 -11.50
C ARG A 175 -0.60 2.04 -10.32
N GLU A 176 -1.20 1.85 -9.15
CA GLU A 176 -0.49 1.35 -7.96
C GLU A 176 0.04 -0.09 -8.14
N ARG A 177 -0.59 -0.89 -9.01
CA ARG A 177 -0.08 -2.22 -9.38
C ARG A 177 1.15 -2.10 -10.28
N ILE A 178 1.05 -1.30 -11.34
CA ILE A 178 2.13 -1.07 -12.31
C ILE A 178 3.38 -0.56 -11.57
N ASP A 179 3.23 0.47 -10.75
CA ASP A 179 4.36 1.07 -10.01
C ASP A 179 5.07 0.04 -9.13
N ARG A 180 4.34 -0.91 -8.56
CA ARG A 180 4.91 -1.97 -7.71
C ARG A 180 5.52 -3.12 -8.50
N THR A 181 4.95 -3.49 -9.64
CA THR A 181 5.42 -4.64 -10.42
C THR A 181 6.36 -4.27 -11.54
N PHE A 182 6.67 -2.99 -11.74
CA PHE A 182 7.49 -2.52 -12.86
C PHE A 182 8.86 -3.20 -12.93
N ASP A 183 9.63 -3.19 -11.82
CA ASP A 183 10.97 -3.79 -11.78
C ASP A 183 10.91 -5.32 -12.00
N MET A 184 9.90 -5.97 -11.43
CA MET A 184 9.67 -7.40 -11.66
C MET A 184 9.27 -7.70 -13.11
N ALA A 185 8.45 -6.83 -13.73
CA ALA A 185 7.99 -6.98 -15.10
C ALA A 185 9.15 -6.79 -16.10
N LEU A 186 10.11 -5.91 -15.77
CA LEU A 186 11.38 -5.77 -16.50
C LEU A 186 12.31 -6.97 -16.31
N GLY A 187 12.11 -7.77 -15.25
CA GLY A 187 13.02 -8.84 -14.86
C GLY A 187 14.31 -8.33 -14.21
N SER A 188 14.35 -7.07 -13.76
CA SER A 188 15.49 -6.52 -13.02
C SER A 188 15.50 -6.99 -11.56
N GLU A 189 14.32 -7.26 -11.00
CA GLU A 189 14.15 -7.77 -9.65
C GLU A 189 13.32 -9.06 -9.64
N ASN A 190 13.72 -10.00 -8.79
CA ASN A 190 12.92 -11.19 -8.51
C ASN A 190 11.90 -10.92 -7.40
N ALA A 191 10.91 -11.81 -7.33
CA ALA A 191 9.91 -11.91 -6.27
C ALA A 191 10.48 -11.70 -4.85
N GLU A 192 11.57 -12.39 -4.52
CA GLU A 192 12.20 -12.32 -3.20
C GLU A 192 12.87 -10.97 -2.94
N THR A 193 13.57 -10.43 -3.95
CA THR A 193 14.24 -9.13 -3.89
C THR A 193 13.24 -8.00 -3.61
N MET A 194 12.09 -8.03 -4.27
CA MET A 194 11.01 -7.07 -4.05
C MET A 194 10.52 -7.10 -2.60
N ILE A 195 10.29 -8.29 -2.03
CA ILE A 195 9.87 -8.45 -0.62
C ILE A 195 10.92 -7.81 0.30
N MET A 196 12.20 -8.10 0.08
CA MET A 196 13.30 -7.59 0.91
C MET A 196 13.44 -6.07 0.81
N ARG A 197 13.42 -5.51 -0.41
CA ARG A 197 13.50 -4.06 -0.65
C ARG A 197 12.35 -3.34 0.03
N THR A 198 11.15 -3.86 -0.15
CA THR A 198 9.97 -3.25 0.44
C THR A 198 10.07 -3.32 1.97
N ARG A 199 10.46 -4.47 2.55
CA ARG A 199 10.68 -4.62 4.01
C ARG A 199 11.70 -3.64 4.57
N LEU A 200 12.76 -3.38 3.82
CA LEU A 200 13.78 -2.38 4.16
C LEU A 200 13.18 -0.97 4.23
N GLU A 201 12.36 -0.58 3.25
CA GLU A 201 11.72 0.74 3.26
C GLU A 201 10.82 0.98 4.47
N GLU A 202 10.06 -0.02 4.93
CA GLU A 202 9.29 0.14 6.18
C GLU A 202 10.20 0.27 7.38
N LEU A 203 11.20 -0.60 7.52
CA LEU A 203 12.09 -0.54 8.67
C LEU A 203 12.74 0.83 8.76
N GLN A 204 13.13 1.42 7.62
CA GLN A 204 13.61 2.80 7.55
C GLN A 204 12.55 3.84 7.96
N ARG A 205 11.31 3.73 7.49
CA ARG A 205 10.22 4.65 7.90
C ARG A 205 9.91 4.54 9.39
N ASN A 206 9.89 3.33 9.94
CA ASN A 206 9.64 3.06 11.35
C ASN A 206 10.79 3.59 12.21
N LEU A 207 12.04 3.39 11.77
CA LEU A 207 13.23 3.96 12.40
C LEU A 207 13.12 5.49 12.47
N ALA A 208 12.89 6.15 11.34
CA ALA A 208 12.75 7.60 11.27
C ALA A 208 11.63 8.12 12.19
N ARG A 209 10.52 7.39 12.30
CA ARG A 209 9.41 7.73 13.22
C ARG A 209 9.82 7.62 14.69
N ILE A 210 10.59 6.60 15.06
CA ILE A 210 11.08 6.41 16.43
C ILE A 210 12.11 7.51 16.76
N GLU A 211 13.04 7.78 15.85
CA GLU A 211 14.04 8.84 15.99
C GLU A 211 13.38 10.21 16.19
N TYR A 212 12.36 10.54 15.38
CA TYR A 212 11.60 11.79 15.54
C TYR A 212 10.90 11.90 16.90
N LYS A 213 10.33 10.80 17.42
CA LYS A 213 9.72 10.80 18.76
C LYS A 213 10.77 10.99 19.86
N GLN A 214 11.95 10.39 19.70
CA GLN A 214 13.05 10.54 20.66
C GLN A 214 13.58 11.97 20.67
N SER A 215 13.77 12.60 19.51
CA SER A 215 14.21 14.00 19.44
C SER A 215 13.18 14.93 20.06
N ALA A 216 11.89 14.79 19.71
CA ALA A 216 10.82 15.60 20.29
C ALA A 216 10.72 15.42 21.83
N SER A 217 10.94 14.21 22.34
CA SER A 217 10.99 13.95 23.78
C SER A 217 12.18 14.64 24.43
N LYS A 218 13.38 14.58 23.84
CA LYS A 218 14.57 15.27 24.35
C LYS A 218 14.35 16.79 24.39
N ASP A 219 13.81 17.37 23.33
CA ASP A 219 13.50 18.80 23.27
C ASP A 219 12.50 19.19 24.36
N SER A 220 11.48 18.35 24.60
CA SER A 220 10.52 18.56 25.69
C SER A 220 11.18 18.50 27.06
N TYR A 221 12.13 17.57 27.27
CA TYR A 221 12.92 17.50 28.50
C TYR A 221 13.77 18.75 28.69
N PHE A 222 14.52 19.19 27.67
CA PHE A 222 15.33 20.41 27.75
C PHE A 222 14.50 21.66 28.05
N ASN A 223 13.33 21.79 27.43
CA ASN A 223 12.40 22.88 27.73
C ASN A 223 11.91 22.81 29.19
N PHE A 224 11.55 21.61 29.67
CA PHE A 224 11.12 21.40 31.04
C PHE A 224 12.22 21.71 32.06
N GLU A 225 13.47 21.28 31.80
CA GLU A 225 14.62 21.64 32.64
C GLU A 225 14.84 23.16 32.66
N SER A 226 14.75 23.83 31.49
CA SER A 226 14.88 25.29 31.39
C SER A 226 13.77 26.03 32.12
N GLU A 227 12.54 25.52 32.12
CA GLU A 227 11.42 26.06 32.90
C GLU A 227 11.65 25.91 34.40
N ILE A 228 12.15 24.75 34.86
CA ILE A 228 12.51 24.54 36.27
C ILE A 228 13.58 25.52 36.70
N GLU A 229 14.63 25.71 35.90
CA GLU A 229 15.69 26.68 36.15
C GLU A 229 15.12 28.10 36.26
N SER A 230 14.33 28.54 35.27
CA SER A 230 13.69 29.86 35.31
C SER A 230 12.77 30.05 36.51
N LEU A 231 12.06 29.02 36.96
CA LEU A 231 11.16 29.10 38.11
C LEU A 231 11.95 29.12 39.42
N TYR A 232 13.01 28.34 39.50
CA TYR A 232 13.91 28.30 40.65
C TYR A 232 14.60 29.66 40.84
N ASP A 233 15.14 30.25 39.77
CA ASP A 233 15.76 31.58 39.79
C ASP A 233 14.76 32.66 40.25
N ARG A 234 13.51 32.61 39.76
CA ARG A 234 12.44 33.50 40.22
C ARG A 234 12.15 33.30 41.71
N ALA A 235 12.07 32.06 42.18
CA ALA A 235 11.81 31.76 43.58
C ALA A 235 12.95 32.26 44.49
N CYS A 236 14.21 32.15 44.06
CA CYS A 236 15.36 32.75 44.72
C CYS A 236 15.30 34.29 44.72
N TYR A 237 14.96 34.91 43.58
CA TYR A 237 14.81 36.36 43.48
C TYR A 237 13.75 36.92 44.45
N PHE A 238 12.62 36.23 44.58
CA PHE A 238 11.57 36.61 45.55
C PHE A 238 11.89 36.21 47.00
N GLY A 239 13.03 35.56 47.26
CA GLY A 239 13.45 35.14 48.59
C GLY A 239 12.63 33.99 49.18
N LEU A 240 11.92 33.23 48.33
CA LEU A 240 11.15 32.05 48.73
C LEU A 240 12.06 30.85 49.02
N ILE A 241 13.23 30.81 48.40
CA ILE A 241 14.28 29.80 48.59
C ILE A 241 15.57 30.51 49.01
N SER A 242 16.19 30.05 50.08
CA SER A 242 17.50 30.52 50.51
C SER A 242 18.59 29.88 49.64
N GLU A 243 19.37 30.69 48.91
CA GLU A 243 20.52 30.19 48.15
C GLU A 243 21.55 29.55 49.09
N ASN A 244 21.60 28.22 49.11
CA ASN A 244 22.63 27.51 49.85
C ASN A 244 23.88 27.38 48.96
N ARG A 245 24.75 28.41 48.99
CA ARG A 245 25.93 28.57 48.09
C ARG A 245 27.01 27.47 48.16
N LYS A 246 26.80 26.40 48.92
CA LYS A 246 27.83 25.37 49.13
C LYS A 246 27.83 24.26 48.08
N ASN A 247 26.72 24.01 47.38
CA ASN A 247 26.63 23.07 46.25
C ASN A 247 25.56 23.55 45.27
N GLU A 248 25.84 23.52 43.96
CA GLU A 248 24.79 23.75 42.95
C GLU A 248 23.78 22.58 42.99
N PRO A 249 22.49 22.85 43.27
CA PRO A 249 21.47 21.80 43.31
C PRO A 249 21.23 21.24 41.91
N THR A 250 21.03 19.93 41.81
CA THR A 250 20.65 19.30 40.54
C THR A 250 19.22 19.69 40.14
N VAL A 251 18.84 19.50 38.88
CA VAL A 251 17.48 19.83 38.38
C VAL A 251 16.38 19.14 39.21
N SER A 252 16.64 17.91 39.68
CA SER A 252 15.74 17.17 40.58
C SER A 252 15.57 17.88 41.92
N ASP A 253 16.66 18.36 42.51
CA ASP A 253 16.63 19.08 43.80
C ASP A 253 15.90 20.43 43.65
N LYS A 254 16.11 21.14 42.53
CA LYS A 254 15.40 22.39 42.22
C LYS A 254 13.88 22.17 42.12
N LEU A 255 13.46 21.08 41.48
CA LEU A 255 12.05 20.70 41.38
C LEU A 255 11.44 20.33 42.75
N GLU A 256 12.16 19.58 43.59
CA GLU A 256 11.69 19.25 44.95
C GLU A 256 11.54 20.49 45.82
N ASN A 257 12.48 21.43 45.75
CA ASN A 257 12.39 22.72 46.45
C ASN A 257 11.16 23.52 45.98
N LEU A 258 10.93 23.61 44.67
CA LEU A 258 9.75 24.28 44.12
C LEU A 258 8.45 23.61 44.57
N LYS A 259 8.39 22.26 44.63
CA LYS A 259 7.23 21.53 45.14
C LYS A 259 6.99 21.77 46.63
N ALA A 260 8.04 21.89 47.43
CA ALA A 260 7.92 22.17 48.85
C ALA A 260 7.27 23.53 49.12
N ILE A 261 7.57 24.55 48.29
CA ILE A 261 6.94 25.89 48.38
C ILE A 261 5.44 25.82 48.14
N VAL A 262 5.02 25.05 47.12
CA VAL A 262 3.60 24.92 46.75
C VAL A 262 2.76 24.27 47.86
N ASN A 263 3.37 23.51 48.77
CA ASN A 263 2.68 22.85 49.88
C ASN A 263 2.33 23.80 51.05
N TYR A 264 2.88 25.02 51.10
CA TYR A 264 2.51 26.01 52.11
C TYR A 264 1.22 26.73 51.72
N LYS A 265 0.32 26.94 52.68
CA LYS A 265 -0.99 27.57 52.43
C LYS A 265 -0.93 29.09 52.49
N ASP A 266 0.03 29.64 53.21
CA ASP A 266 0.30 31.08 53.33
C ASP A 266 1.78 31.37 53.09
N ILE A 267 2.08 32.47 52.39
CA ILE A 267 3.45 32.94 52.11
C ILE A 267 4.22 33.19 53.42
N ASN A 268 3.51 33.57 54.49
CA ASN A 268 4.10 33.76 55.81
C ASN A 268 4.45 32.45 56.54
N GLU A 269 4.12 31.28 56.01
CA GLU A 269 4.54 30.00 56.58
C GLU A 269 5.93 29.57 56.06
N ILE A 270 6.43 30.24 55.01
CA ILE A 270 7.72 29.93 54.40
C ILE A 270 8.85 30.37 55.34
N PRO A 271 9.75 29.44 55.75
CA PRO A 271 10.79 29.73 56.75
C PRO A 271 11.70 30.92 56.40
N ALA A 272 12.11 31.03 55.13
CA ALA A 272 12.98 32.10 54.65
C ALA A 272 12.35 33.50 54.78
N ILE A 273 11.04 33.61 54.53
CA ILE A 273 10.28 34.87 54.66
C ILE A 273 10.06 35.21 56.14
N ASN A 274 9.83 34.20 56.98
CA ASN A 274 9.70 34.37 58.42
C ASN A 274 10.98 34.86 59.09
N GLU A 275 12.14 34.36 58.67
CA GLU A 275 13.43 34.85 59.18
C GLU A 275 13.67 36.30 58.77
N ARG A 276 13.41 36.64 57.50
CA ARG A 276 13.54 38.03 57.01
C ARG A 276 12.61 38.99 57.75
N THR A 277 11.33 38.64 57.91
CA THR A 277 10.36 39.50 58.61
C THR A 277 10.66 39.64 60.10
N LYS A 278 11.24 38.62 60.75
CA LYS A 278 11.75 38.75 62.13
C LYS A 278 12.90 39.73 62.23
N ILE A 279 13.88 39.64 61.32
CA ILE A 279 15.02 40.56 61.27
C ILE A 279 14.55 41.99 60.97
N GLU A 280 13.62 42.18 60.03
CA GLU A 280 13.04 43.50 59.72
C GLU A 280 12.30 44.11 60.92
N LYS A 281 11.59 43.29 61.72
CA LYS A 281 10.94 43.72 62.96
C LYS A 281 11.95 44.14 64.04
N GLU A 282 13.03 43.38 64.22
CA GLU A 282 14.13 43.76 65.13
C GLU A 282 14.81 45.06 64.69
N LEU A 283 15.09 45.20 63.39
CA LEU A 283 15.67 46.42 62.82
C LEU A 283 14.77 47.64 63.01
N PHE A 284 13.45 47.46 62.88
CA PHE A 284 12.47 48.53 63.11
C PHE A 284 12.38 48.91 64.59
N LEU A 285 12.41 47.93 65.50
CA LEU A 285 12.42 48.19 66.95
C LEU A 285 13.67 48.97 67.37
N LEU A 286 14.85 48.53 66.92
CA LEU A 286 16.12 49.22 67.19
C LEU A 286 16.16 50.65 66.62
N LYS A 287 15.56 50.88 65.44
CA LYS A 287 15.44 52.23 64.85
C LYS A 287 14.47 53.15 65.57
N LYS A 288 13.54 52.59 66.37
CA LYS A 288 12.56 53.37 67.15
C LYS A 288 13.09 53.74 68.54
N GLU A 289 14.09 53.01 69.02
CA GLU A 289 14.80 53.27 70.29
C GLU A 289 15.98 54.25 70.12
N LEU A 290 16.40 54.52 68.88
CA LEU A 290 17.30 55.60 68.46
C LEU A 290 16.53 56.88 68.12
#